data_AF-A0A956YI38-F1
#
_entry.id   AF-A0A956YI38-F1
#
_cell.length_a   1.000
_cell.length_b   1.000
_cell.length_c   1.000
_cell.angle_alpha   90.00
_cell.angle_beta   90.00
_cell.angle_gamma   90.00
#
_symmetry.space_group_name_H-M   'P 1'
#
loop_
_entity.id
_entity.type
_entity.pdbx_description
1 polymer ?
#
loop_
_entity_poly.entity_id
_entity_poly.type
_entity_poly.pdbx_seq_one_letter_code
_entity_poly.pdbx_strand_id
1 'polypeptide(L)'
;MTTHPEEQAVSRRNFIKAAMVTAVAASATGAGAAIYNQNQNAATVITSVPNGIAPVVSTAVPALTSPDSDLFTRLAAVQAENVRLQAALDAAQRQLSNLQTNNQTAVSDSETLTLELGQANERIGILAGLIALYEQFAAVDVETAVAEGFTHFTGEVEEMLAEMPTLSESIQMGRQALQNFELQVPVLDNGRLWLIDHLAKIETYFAAVERLLSEAVDRVGPFLQMLTDWFEGVRKWLPFGIGQTAVTIMQSLTTLVMETPNTLSGLNSNVVQPLDVWLNRDQNNETALNRTLITPLRDGLMPKADNAVSKVQQMDATYKTVLKEPVETAVSSQRAIRGLIVAYREQYGIQ
;
A
#
# COMPACT_ATOMS: atom_id res chain seq x y z
N MET A 1 -21.58 45.10 -31.74
CA MET A 1 -20.63 44.81 -32.83
C MET A 1 -19.63 43.80 -32.29
N THR A 2 -19.48 42.66 -33.00
CA THR A 2 -18.42 41.62 -32.94
C THR A 2 -18.21 40.92 -31.58
N THR A 3 -18.50 39.65 -31.26
CA THR A 3 -18.38 38.31 -31.90
C THR A 3 -17.02 37.95 -32.50
N HIS A 4 -16.26 37.05 -31.85
CA HIS A 4 -15.73 35.74 -32.32
C HIS A 4 -14.82 35.06 -31.25
N PRO A 5 -14.55 33.72 -31.34
CA PRO A 5 -14.65 32.76 -30.23
C PRO A 5 -13.39 31.91 -29.96
N GLU A 6 -13.18 31.44 -28.72
CA GLU A 6 -12.26 30.31 -28.40
C GLU A 6 -12.64 29.61 -27.08
N GLU A 7 -13.78 28.89 -27.03
CA GLU A 7 -14.15 28.06 -25.86
C GLU A 7 -14.73 26.69 -26.24
N GLN A 8 -14.17 26.05 -27.28
CA GLN A 8 -14.53 24.66 -27.63
C GLN A 8 -13.30 23.82 -27.94
N ALA A 9 -12.49 23.50 -26.92
CA ALA A 9 -11.48 22.45 -27.06
C ALA A 9 -11.17 21.64 -25.79
N VAL A 10 -11.66 22.01 -24.60
CA VAL A 10 -11.28 21.35 -23.35
C VAL A 10 -12.51 20.86 -22.58
N SER A 11 -13.31 19.99 -23.19
CA SER A 11 -14.42 19.32 -22.47
C SER A 11 -14.85 18.03 -23.16
N ARG A 12 -13.90 17.11 -23.41
CA ARG A 12 -14.19 15.73 -23.89
C ARG A 12 -13.38 14.63 -23.19
N ARG A 13 -12.49 14.96 -22.24
CA ARG A 13 -11.65 13.98 -21.51
C ARG A 13 -12.09 13.68 -20.07
N ASN A 14 -13.09 14.37 -19.54
CA ASN A 14 -13.52 14.21 -18.14
C ASN A 14 -14.88 13.49 -17.96
N PHE A 15 -15.42 12.82 -18.98
CA PHE A 15 -16.77 12.24 -18.91
C PHE A 15 -16.86 10.70 -18.90
N ILE A 16 -15.77 9.95 -18.74
CA ILE A 16 -15.85 8.49 -18.55
C ILE A 16 -14.95 8.06 -17.38
N LYS A 17 -15.31 8.49 -16.17
CA LYS A 17 -14.81 7.94 -14.89
C LYS A 17 -15.95 7.92 -13.86
N ALA A 18 -16.98 7.11 -14.11
CA ALA A 18 -17.99 6.81 -13.11
C ALA A 18 -18.84 5.59 -13.53
N ALA A 19 -18.38 4.39 -13.18
CA ALA A 19 -19.16 3.16 -12.93
C ALA A 19 -18.17 1.96 -13.03
N MET A 20 -18.12 0.96 -12.17
CA MET A 20 -18.74 0.66 -10.89
C MET A 20 -17.96 -0.57 -10.37
N VAL A 21 -17.56 -0.59 -9.10
CA VAL A 21 -16.90 -1.72 -8.43
C VAL A 21 -17.97 -2.61 -7.78
N THR A 22 -18.12 -3.86 -8.21
CA THR A 22 -18.61 -5.06 -7.45
C THR A 22 -18.74 -6.24 -8.42
N ALA A 23 -18.52 -7.52 -8.13
CA ALA A 23 -17.65 -8.28 -7.24
C ALA A 23 -17.77 -9.76 -7.67
N VAL A 24 -16.82 -10.58 -7.21
CA VAL A 24 -16.86 -12.04 -7.02
C VAL A 24 -16.55 -12.97 -8.21
N ALA A 25 -15.61 -13.85 -7.91
CA ALA A 25 -15.06 -14.95 -8.66
C ALA A 25 -16.09 -15.98 -9.17
N ALA A 26 -15.75 -16.58 -10.31
CA ALA A 26 -16.12 -17.96 -10.62
C ALA A 26 -14.97 -18.61 -11.40
N SER A 27 -14.26 -19.48 -10.71
CA SER A 27 -13.44 -20.55 -11.27
C SER A 27 -14.24 -21.39 -12.27
N ALA A 28 -13.64 -21.79 -13.40
CA ALA A 28 -13.77 -23.13 -13.97
C ALA A 28 -13.19 -23.17 -15.39
N THR A 29 -12.18 -24.04 -15.56
CA THR A 29 -12.07 -25.02 -16.64
C THR A 29 -12.93 -24.85 -17.90
N GLY A 30 -12.26 -24.70 -19.05
CA GLY A 30 -12.55 -25.51 -20.24
C GLY A 30 -13.76 -25.13 -21.12
N ALA A 31 -13.43 -24.89 -22.40
CA ALA A 31 -14.23 -25.09 -23.60
C ALA A 31 -15.38 -24.09 -23.93
N GLY A 32 -15.42 -23.72 -25.21
CA GLY A 32 -16.70 -23.51 -25.92
C GLY A 32 -16.99 -22.09 -26.39
N ALA A 33 -16.74 -21.87 -27.67
CA ALA A 33 -17.35 -20.93 -28.61
C ALA A 33 -18.50 -20.01 -28.14
N ALA A 34 -18.45 -18.74 -28.57
CA ALA A 34 -19.60 -18.08 -29.21
C ALA A 34 -19.15 -16.88 -30.06
N ILE A 35 -19.40 -17.02 -31.36
CA ILE A 35 -19.35 -15.97 -32.39
C ILE A 35 -20.53 -15.02 -32.14
N TYR A 36 -20.30 -13.70 -32.17
CA TYR A 36 -21.38 -12.73 -32.40
C TYR A 36 -21.06 -11.88 -33.62
N ASN A 37 -21.84 -12.12 -34.66
CA ASN A 37 -21.77 -11.54 -35.98
C ASN A 37 -22.69 -10.31 -35.98
N GLN A 38 -22.14 -9.10 -36.07
CA GLN A 38 -22.93 -7.88 -36.16
C GLN A 38 -23.07 -7.47 -37.63
N ASN A 39 -24.27 -7.70 -38.15
CA ASN A 39 -24.81 -7.23 -39.42
C ASN A 39 -24.26 -5.86 -39.85
N GLN A 40 -23.45 -5.83 -40.91
CA GLN A 40 -23.34 -4.67 -41.78
C GLN A 40 -24.23 -4.88 -43.00
N ASN A 41 -25.36 -4.17 -43.03
CA ASN A 41 -26.13 -3.95 -44.26
C ASN A 41 -25.37 -2.91 -45.10
N ALA A 42 -24.69 -3.36 -46.16
CA ALA A 42 -24.23 -2.51 -47.25
C ALA A 42 -24.88 -3.00 -48.55
N ALA A 43 -25.61 -2.08 -49.20
CA ALA A 43 -26.36 -2.31 -50.42
C ALA A 43 -25.45 -2.79 -51.57
N THR A 44 -25.84 -3.87 -52.23
CA THR A 44 -25.20 -4.31 -53.49
C THR A 44 -26.06 -3.87 -54.67
N VAL A 45 -25.47 -3.04 -55.52
CA VAL A 45 -26.02 -2.56 -56.80
C VAL A 45 -26.04 -3.72 -57.79
N ILE A 46 -27.23 -3.99 -58.35
CA ILE A 46 -27.44 -4.95 -59.44
C ILE A 46 -26.85 -4.35 -60.71
N THR A 47 -25.84 -5.01 -61.30
CA THR A 47 -25.38 -4.70 -62.67
C THR A 47 -25.75 -5.87 -63.56
N SER A 48 -26.66 -5.61 -64.50
CA SER A 48 -27.12 -6.56 -65.51
C SER A 48 -26.08 -6.76 -66.61
N VAL A 49 -25.85 -8.02 -67.01
CA VAL A 49 -25.06 -8.38 -68.20
C VAL A 49 -26.05 -8.79 -69.31
N PRO A 50 -25.97 -8.22 -70.53
CA PRO A 50 -26.83 -8.63 -71.64
C PRO A 50 -26.26 -9.89 -72.32
N ASN A 51 -27.14 -10.89 -72.49
CA ASN A 51 -26.82 -12.19 -73.09
C ASN A 51 -26.88 -12.09 -74.62
N GLY A 52 -25.76 -12.37 -75.28
CA GLY A 52 -25.60 -12.28 -76.73
C GLY A 52 -25.74 -13.62 -77.46
N ILE A 53 -26.72 -13.68 -78.35
CA ILE A 53 -26.76 -14.34 -79.67
C ILE A 53 -26.57 -15.87 -79.72
N ALA A 54 -27.68 -16.59 -79.96
CA ALA A 54 -27.69 -17.96 -80.47
C ALA A 54 -27.48 -17.99 -82.01
N PRO A 55 -26.81 -19.01 -82.57
CA PRO A 55 -26.60 -19.12 -84.02
C PRO A 55 -27.87 -19.61 -84.75
N VAL A 56 -28.22 -18.93 -85.85
CA VAL A 56 -29.28 -19.31 -86.79
C VAL A 56 -28.72 -20.35 -87.76
N VAL A 57 -29.34 -21.54 -87.81
CA VAL A 57 -29.09 -22.55 -88.85
C VAL A 57 -30.03 -22.26 -90.02
N SER A 58 -29.48 -21.82 -91.15
CA SER A 58 -30.21 -21.73 -92.42
C SER A 58 -30.01 -23.02 -93.22
N THR A 59 -31.03 -23.87 -93.27
CA THR A 59 -31.13 -24.98 -94.22
C THR A 59 -31.90 -24.51 -95.46
N ALA A 60 -31.17 -24.16 -96.53
CA ALA A 60 -31.75 -23.98 -97.85
C ALA A 60 -31.80 -25.35 -98.55
N VAL A 61 -33.00 -25.86 -98.82
CA VAL A 61 -33.23 -27.05 -99.66
C VAL A 61 -33.65 -26.57 -101.06
N PRO A 62 -32.94 -26.94 -102.15
CA PRO A 62 -33.44 -26.72 -103.51
C PRO A 62 -34.52 -27.75 -103.89
N ALA A 63 -35.52 -27.30 -104.64
CA ALA A 63 -36.61 -28.10 -105.18
C ALA A 63 -36.15 -29.08 -106.28
N LEU A 64 -36.75 -30.27 -106.30
CA LEU A 64 -36.49 -31.37 -107.26
C LEU A 64 -37.38 -31.28 -108.51
N THR A 65 -36.83 -31.68 -109.67
CA THR A 65 -37.57 -32.13 -110.86
C THR A 65 -36.78 -33.19 -111.64
N SER A 66 -37.28 -34.45 -111.65
CA SER A 66 -37.14 -35.57 -112.63
C SER A 66 -36.86 -36.94 -111.95
N PRO A 67 -37.58 -38.05 -112.22
CA PRO A 67 -37.80 -39.08 -111.19
C PRO A 67 -36.70 -40.12 -110.94
N ASP A 68 -35.72 -40.32 -111.84
CA ASP A 68 -34.70 -41.40 -111.67
C ASP A 68 -33.24 -40.89 -111.53
N SER A 69 -32.88 -39.74 -112.09
CA SER A 69 -31.54 -39.12 -111.89
C SER A 69 -31.47 -38.26 -110.62
N ASP A 70 -32.61 -37.73 -110.16
CA ASP A 70 -32.69 -37.02 -108.87
C ASP A 70 -32.48 -37.97 -107.70
N LEU A 71 -32.92 -39.24 -107.79
CA LEU A 71 -32.75 -40.18 -106.68
C LEU A 71 -31.27 -40.48 -106.42
N PHE A 72 -30.45 -40.65 -107.46
CA PHE A 72 -29.00 -40.82 -107.31
C PHE A 72 -28.30 -39.54 -106.83
N THR A 73 -28.70 -38.38 -107.34
CA THR A 73 -28.12 -37.09 -106.92
C THR A 73 -28.50 -36.75 -105.47
N ARG A 74 -29.73 -37.07 -105.07
CA ARG A 74 -30.24 -36.90 -103.71
C ARG A 74 -29.65 -37.94 -102.76
N LEU A 75 -29.40 -39.18 -103.22
CA LEU A 75 -28.67 -40.18 -102.44
C LEU A 75 -27.21 -39.76 -102.23
N ALA A 76 -26.54 -39.26 -103.27
CA ALA A 76 -25.17 -38.73 -103.17
C ALA A 76 -25.11 -37.49 -102.25
N ALA A 77 -26.10 -36.60 -102.31
CA ALA A 77 -26.22 -35.45 -101.41
C ALA A 77 -26.48 -35.89 -99.95
N VAL A 78 -27.37 -36.87 -99.72
CA VAL A 78 -27.65 -37.44 -98.39
C VAL A 78 -26.44 -38.22 -97.86
N GLN A 79 -25.66 -38.85 -98.72
CA GLN A 79 -24.43 -39.55 -98.34
C GLN A 79 -23.32 -38.55 -97.98
N ALA A 80 -23.17 -37.46 -98.73
CA ALA A 80 -22.28 -36.35 -98.38
C ALA A 80 -22.70 -35.67 -97.06
N GLU A 81 -24.00 -35.49 -96.84
CA GLU A 81 -24.56 -34.97 -95.59
C GLU A 81 -24.24 -35.89 -94.40
N ASN A 82 -24.36 -37.21 -94.57
CA ASN A 82 -24.00 -38.19 -93.54
C ASN A 82 -22.51 -38.14 -93.19
N VAL A 83 -21.63 -38.07 -94.20
CA VAL A 83 -20.18 -37.96 -93.96
C VAL A 83 -19.85 -36.64 -93.25
N ARG A 84 -20.52 -35.54 -93.60
CA ARG A 84 -20.37 -34.25 -92.92
C ARG A 84 -20.87 -34.29 -91.48
N LEU A 85 -22.00 -34.94 -91.22
CA LEU A 85 -22.55 -35.13 -89.87
C LEU A 85 -21.64 -36.02 -89.03
N GLN A 86 -21.05 -37.07 -89.59
CA GLN A 86 -20.04 -37.90 -88.92
C GLN A 86 -18.80 -37.08 -88.57
N ALA A 87 -18.27 -36.29 -89.50
CA ALA A 87 -17.13 -35.42 -89.22
C ALA A 87 -17.43 -34.36 -88.15
N ALA A 88 -18.64 -33.80 -88.15
CA ALA A 88 -19.09 -32.85 -87.12
C ALA A 88 -19.26 -33.51 -85.75
N LEU A 89 -19.74 -34.76 -85.71
CA LEU A 89 -19.88 -35.54 -84.48
C LEU A 89 -18.51 -35.92 -83.91
N ASP A 90 -17.56 -36.34 -84.75
CA ASP A 90 -16.17 -36.60 -84.32
C ASP A 90 -15.49 -35.33 -83.78
N ALA A 91 -15.71 -34.18 -84.43
CA ALA A 91 -15.20 -32.90 -83.94
C ALA A 91 -15.80 -32.53 -82.57
N ALA A 92 -17.12 -32.72 -82.41
CA ALA A 92 -17.81 -32.48 -81.14
C ALA A 92 -17.34 -33.44 -80.03
N GLN A 93 -17.09 -34.71 -80.36
CA GLN A 93 -16.56 -35.71 -79.41
C GLN A 93 -15.15 -35.35 -78.95
N ARG A 94 -14.26 -34.91 -79.86
CA ARG A 94 -12.93 -34.41 -79.48
C ARG A 94 -13.02 -33.18 -78.59
N GLN A 95 -13.93 -32.26 -78.89
CA GLN A 95 -14.13 -31.07 -78.08
C GLN A 95 -14.66 -31.42 -76.68
N LEU A 96 -15.60 -32.38 -76.57
CA LEU A 96 -16.08 -32.87 -75.28
C LEU A 96 -14.97 -33.56 -74.49
N SER A 97 -14.15 -34.40 -75.13
CA SER A 97 -13.00 -35.05 -74.50
C SER A 97 -11.95 -34.04 -74.01
N ASN A 98 -11.67 -33.00 -74.80
CA ASN A 98 -10.78 -31.92 -74.39
C ASN A 98 -11.37 -31.12 -73.21
N LEU A 99 -12.67 -30.82 -73.23
CA LEU A 99 -13.35 -30.16 -72.11
C LEU A 99 -13.38 -31.02 -70.85
N GLN A 100 -13.59 -32.34 -70.98
CA GLN A 100 -13.51 -33.28 -69.87
C GLN A 100 -12.12 -33.34 -69.27
N THR A 101 -11.08 -33.36 -70.12
CA THR A 101 -9.67 -33.35 -69.67
C THR A 101 -9.35 -32.04 -68.97
N ASN A 102 -9.72 -30.90 -69.54
CA ASN A 102 -9.52 -29.59 -68.92
C ASN A 102 -10.27 -29.44 -67.59
N ASN A 103 -11.49 -29.97 -67.48
CA ASN A 103 -12.23 -29.99 -66.22
C ASN A 103 -11.54 -30.89 -65.18
N GLN A 104 -11.01 -32.05 -65.56
CA GLN A 104 -10.27 -32.90 -64.64
C GLN A 104 -9.02 -32.20 -64.11
N THR A 105 -8.27 -31.52 -64.98
CA THR A 105 -7.10 -30.72 -64.57
C THR A 105 -7.49 -29.55 -63.65
N ALA A 106 -8.55 -28.82 -64.00
CA ALA A 106 -9.04 -27.72 -63.17
C ALA A 106 -9.51 -28.19 -61.78
N VAL A 107 -10.12 -29.38 -61.69
CA VAL A 107 -10.50 -29.99 -60.42
C VAL A 107 -9.25 -30.39 -59.61
N SER A 108 -8.24 -31.00 -60.22
CA SER A 108 -7.00 -31.36 -59.50
C SER A 108 -6.21 -30.13 -59.03
N ASP A 109 -6.19 -29.06 -59.82
CA ASP A 109 -5.54 -27.80 -59.44
C ASP A 109 -6.30 -27.14 -58.28
N SER A 110 -7.64 -27.15 -58.33
CA SER A 110 -8.48 -26.67 -57.25
C SER A 110 -8.25 -27.47 -55.96
N GLU A 111 -8.18 -28.80 -56.03
CA GLU A 111 -7.87 -29.65 -54.87
C GLU A 111 -6.50 -29.32 -54.27
N THR A 112 -5.48 -29.15 -55.11
CA THR A 112 -4.12 -28.77 -54.68
C THR A 112 -4.11 -27.42 -53.97
N LEU A 113 -4.75 -26.39 -54.56
CA LEU A 113 -4.87 -25.06 -53.96
C LEU A 113 -5.62 -25.08 -52.63
N THR A 114 -6.69 -25.89 -52.50
CA THR A 114 -7.42 -26.01 -51.23
C THR A 114 -6.55 -26.63 -50.13
N LEU A 115 -5.66 -27.55 -50.49
CA LEU A 115 -4.73 -28.20 -49.57
C LEU A 115 -3.61 -27.24 -49.16
N GLU A 116 -3.06 -26.48 -50.11
CA GLU A 116 -2.09 -25.41 -49.84
C GLU A 116 -2.66 -24.30 -48.96
N LEU A 117 -3.90 -23.85 -49.22
CA LEU A 117 -4.60 -22.88 -48.39
C LEU A 117 -4.83 -23.42 -46.96
N GLY A 118 -5.17 -24.71 -46.83
CA GLY A 118 -5.29 -25.37 -45.53
C GLY A 118 -3.97 -25.32 -44.75
N GLN A 119 -2.86 -25.70 -45.38
CA GLN A 119 -1.53 -25.66 -44.77
C GLN A 119 -1.07 -24.24 -44.43
N ALA A 120 -1.32 -23.28 -45.32
CA ALA A 120 -0.98 -21.87 -45.08
C ALA A 120 -1.78 -21.31 -43.90
N ASN A 121 -3.07 -21.63 -43.81
CA ASN A 121 -3.92 -21.19 -42.70
C ASN A 121 -3.48 -21.80 -41.36
N GLU A 122 -3.05 -23.06 -41.35
CA GLU A 122 -2.46 -23.70 -40.16
C GLU A 122 -1.17 -22.99 -39.71
N ARG A 123 -0.25 -22.70 -40.64
CA ARG A 123 0.98 -21.95 -40.34
C ARG A 123 0.69 -20.55 -39.81
N ILE A 124 -0.29 -19.85 -40.38
CA ILE A 124 -0.73 -18.53 -39.89
C ILE A 124 -1.26 -18.65 -38.46
N GLY A 125 -2.08 -19.66 -38.17
CA GLY A 125 -2.59 -19.90 -36.81
C GLY A 125 -1.48 -20.15 -35.79
N ILE A 126 -0.48 -20.95 -36.17
CA ILE A 126 0.70 -21.22 -35.34
C ILE A 126 1.51 -19.94 -35.07
N LEU A 127 1.81 -19.17 -36.11
CA LEU A 127 2.57 -17.91 -35.96
C LEU A 127 1.79 -16.87 -35.16
N ALA A 128 0.47 -16.77 -35.35
CA ALA A 128 -0.39 -15.90 -34.56
C ALA A 128 -0.38 -16.28 -33.07
N GLY A 129 -0.39 -17.58 -32.74
CA GLY A 129 -0.25 -18.05 -31.36
C GLY A 129 1.10 -17.68 -30.74
N LEU A 130 2.19 -17.81 -31.50
CA LEU A 130 3.52 -17.40 -31.05
C LEU A 130 3.62 -15.87 -30.84
N ILE A 131 3.06 -15.08 -31.74
CA ILE A 131 3.00 -13.60 -31.62
C ILE A 131 2.22 -13.23 -30.36
N ALA A 132 1.07 -13.86 -30.09
CA ALA A 132 0.29 -13.61 -28.88
C ALA A 132 1.09 -13.88 -27.59
N LEU A 133 1.91 -14.94 -27.56
CA LEU A 133 2.81 -15.21 -26.42
C LEU A 133 3.90 -14.14 -26.27
N TYR A 134 4.45 -13.62 -27.38
CA TYR A 134 5.42 -12.53 -27.34
C TYR A 134 4.80 -11.20 -26.93
N GLU A 135 3.57 -10.90 -27.37
CA GLU A 135 2.81 -9.74 -26.91
C GLU A 135 2.52 -9.84 -25.41
N GLN A 136 2.12 -11.02 -24.93
CA GLN A 136 1.92 -11.27 -23.50
C GLN A 136 3.24 -11.10 -22.72
N PHE A 137 4.37 -11.56 -23.27
CA PHE A 137 5.68 -11.36 -22.68
C PHE A 137 6.06 -9.88 -22.59
N ALA A 138 5.82 -9.11 -23.66
CA ALA A 138 6.08 -7.67 -23.70
C ALA A 138 5.15 -6.87 -22.78
N ALA A 139 3.93 -7.35 -22.54
CA ALA A 139 2.99 -6.75 -21.59
C ALA A 139 3.41 -6.93 -20.13
N VAL A 140 4.30 -7.88 -19.82
CA VAL A 140 4.86 -8.03 -18.47
C VAL A 140 5.99 -7.04 -18.26
N ASP A 141 5.65 -5.91 -17.66
CA ASP A 141 6.60 -4.81 -17.44
C ASP A 141 7.35 -4.96 -16.10
N VAL A 142 8.45 -5.72 -16.14
CA VAL A 142 9.35 -5.88 -14.99
C VAL A 142 10.10 -4.57 -14.70
N GLU A 143 10.41 -3.78 -15.73
CA GLU A 143 11.18 -2.55 -15.58
C GLU A 143 10.39 -1.51 -14.79
N THR A 144 9.13 -1.28 -15.16
CA THR A 144 8.24 -0.38 -14.42
C THR A 144 8.00 -0.89 -13.00
N ALA A 145 7.76 -2.19 -12.80
CA ALA A 145 7.57 -2.76 -11.46
C ALA A 145 8.80 -2.52 -10.55
N VAL A 146 10.01 -2.67 -11.10
CA VAL A 146 11.26 -2.39 -10.38
C VAL A 146 11.44 -0.89 -10.16
N ALA A 147 11.25 -0.05 -11.18
CA ALA A 147 11.47 1.39 -11.11
C ALA A 147 10.50 2.08 -10.14
N GLU A 148 9.20 1.77 -10.23
CA GLU A 148 8.18 2.27 -9.30
C GLU A 148 8.44 1.76 -7.88
N GLY A 149 8.72 0.45 -7.74
CA GLY A 149 9.04 -0.17 -6.46
C GLY A 149 10.23 0.48 -5.76
N PHE A 150 11.32 0.71 -6.49
CA PHE A 150 12.50 1.38 -5.95
C PHE A 150 12.22 2.84 -5.63
N THR A 151 11.56 3.59 -6.51
CA THR A 151 11.27 5.00 -6.29
C THR A 151 10.44 5.21 -5.01
N HIS A 152 9.41 4.38 -4.81
CA HIS A 152 8.61 4.42 -3.59
C HIS A 152 9.43 4.04 -2.35
N PHE A 153 10.19 2.94 -2.42
CA PHE A 153 11.01 2.50 -1.28
C PHE A 153 12.09 3.51 -0.91
N THR A 154 12.78 4.11 -1.89
CA THR A 154 13.80 5.13 -1.63
C THR A 154 13.18 6.41 -1.07
N GLY A 155 11.98 6.80 -1.51
CA GLY A 155 11.26 7.94 -0.94
C GLY A 155 11.00 7.77 0.56
N GLU A 156 10.53 6.59 0.98
CA GLU A 156 10.31 6.27 2.40
C GLU A 156 11.63 6.25 3.20
N VAL A 157 12.71 5.72 2.61
CA VAL A 157 14.05 5.73 3.24
C VAL A 157 14.56 7.16 3.42
N GLU A 158 14.41 8.01 2.40
CA GLU A 158 14.80 9.43 2.46
C GLU A 158 14.00 10.20 3.51
N GLU A 159 12.69 9.95 3.61
CA GLU A 159 11.83 10.55 4.63
C GLU A 159 12.25 10.12 6.04
N MET A 160 12.55 8.82 6.24
CA MET A 160 13.06 8.32 7.51
C MET A 160 14.41 8.98 7.86
N LEU A 161 15.33 9.07 6.89
CA LEU A 161 16.65 9.71 7.08
C LEU A 161 16.53 11.20 7.42
N ALA A 162 15.55 11.90 6.85
CA ALA A 162 15.29 13.30 7.15
C ALA A 162 14.79 13.53 8.59
N GLU A 163 14.14 12.53 9.21
CA GLU A 163 13.64 12.62 10.59
C GLU A 163 14.67 12.23 11.66
N MET A 164 15.68 11.44 11.29
CA MET A 164 16.74 10.97 12.20
C MET A 164 17.45 12.07 12.99
N PRO A 165 17.79 13.24 12.42
CA PRO A 165 18.37 14.34 13.19
C PRO A 165 17.48 14.78 14.35
N THR A 166 16.16 14.81 14.14
CA THR A 166 15.21 15.25 15.18
C THR A 166 15.04 14.22 16.29
N LEU A 167 15.16 12.92 15.97
CA LEU A 167 15.21 11.85 16.95
C LEU A 167 16.51 11.89 17.76
N SER A 168 17.65 12.12 17.09
CA SER A 168 18.93 12.29 17.76
C SER A 168 18.90 13.46 18.74
N GLU A 169 18.32 14.60 18.32
CA GLU A 169 18.13 15.77 19.17
C GLU A 169 17.27 15.46 20.40
N SER A 170 16.15 14.75 20.23
CA SER A 170 15.29 14.39 21.38
C SER A 170 15.93 13.38 22.32
N ILE A 171 16.75 12.44 21.81
CA ILE A 171 17.56 11.54 22.64
C ILE A 171 18.57 12.34 23.47
N GLN A 172 19.24 13.34 22.86
CA GLN A 172 20.17 14.20 23.59
C GLN A 172 19.44 15.01 24.68
N MET A 173 18.28 15.60 24.37
CA MET A 173 17.46 16.29 25.37
C MET A 173 17.04 15.36 26.51
N GLY A 174 16.59 14.13 26.19
CA GLY A 174 16.23 13.13 27.19
C GLY A 174 17.40 12.70 28.07
N ARG A 175 18.60 12.53 27.48
CA ARG A 175 19.82 12.25 28.25
C ARG A 175 20.20 13.40 29.17
N GLN A 176 20.12 14.64 28.69
CA GLN A 176 20.40 15.81 29.50
C GLN A 176 19.39 15.95 30.65
N ALA A 177 18.11 15.70 30.39
CA ALA A 177 17.05 15.67 31.40
C ALA A 177 17.35 14.64 32.51
N LEU A 178 17.73 13.42 32.13
CA LEU A 178 18.11 12.36 33.07
C LEU A 178 19.37 12.72 33.86
N GLN A 179 20.39 13.28 33.21
CA GLN A 179 21.62 13.71 33.88
C GLN A 179 21.35 14.82 34.90
N ASN A 180 20.52 15.80 34.53
CA ASN A 180 20.12 16.88 35.44
C ASN A 180 19.36 16.34 36.65
N PHE A 181 18.50 15.35 36.45
CA PHE A 181 17.79 14.68 37.54
C PHE A 181 18.77 13.93 38.46
N GLU A 182 19.70 13.16 37.89
CA GLU A 182 20.71 12.41 38.65
C GLU A 182 21.58 13.31 39.53
N LEU A 183 21.96 14.49 39.03
CA LEU A 183 22.72 15.50 39.80
C LEU A 183 21.94 16.06 41.00
N GLN A 184 20.60 16.01 40.99
CA GLN A 184 19.75 16.54 42.04
C GLN A 184 19.40 15.50 43.13
N VAL A 185 19.52 14.20 42.83
CA VAL A 185 19.24 13.12 43.79
C VAL A 185 20.06 13.25 45.09
N PRO A 186 21.38 13.53 45.08
CA PRO A 186 22.14 13.67 46.32
C PRO A 186 21.65 14.79 47.23
N VAL A 187 21.09 15.87 46.67
CA VAL A 187 20.59 17.00 47.44
C VAL A 187 19.39 16.58 48.30
N LEU A 188 18.52 15.71 47.77
CA LEU A 188 17.38 15.18 48.51
C LEU A 188 17.76 14.08 49.49
N ASP A 189 18.75 13.25 49.15
CA ASP A 189 19.26 12.26 50.10
C ASP A 189 19.91 12.94 51.32
N ASN A 190 20.67 14.03 51.10
CA ASN A 190 21.18 14.86 52.19
C ASN A 190 20.05 15.45 53.06
N GLY A 191 18.97 15.91 52.44
CA GLY A 191 17.78 16.38 53.15
C GLY A 191 17.09 15.30 53.97
N ARG A 192 16.99 14.08 53.43
CA ARG A 192 16.46 12.90 54.12
C ARG A 192 17.34 12.49 55.30
N LEU A 193 18.66 12.45 55.12
CA LEU A 193 19.61 12.15 56.19
C LEU A 193 19.53 13.18 57.31
N TRP A 194 19.38 14.46 56.96
CA TRP A 194 19.16 15.53 57.94
C TRP A 194 17.86 15.32 58.74
N LEU A 195 16.75 14.95 58.08
CA LEU A 195 15.49 14.64 58.77
C LEU A 195 15.63 13.47 59.76
N ILE A 196 16.34 12.41 59.37
CA ILE A 196 16.57 11.24 60.22
C ILE A 196 17.40 11.63 61.46
N ASP A 197 18.49 12.37 61.27
CA ASP A 197 19.33 12.87 62.38
C ASP A 197 18.55 13.79 63.31
N HIS A 198 17.71 14.66 62.75
CA HIS A 198 16.91 15.60 63.54
C HIS A 198 15.79 14.92 64.33
N LEU A 199 15.12 13.92 63.75
CA LEU A 199 14.09 13.14 64.44
C LEU A 199 14.69 12.39 65.64
N ALA A 200 15.87 11.78 65.48
CA ALA A 200 16.57 11.10 66.57
C ALA A 200 16.92 12.05 67.74
N LYS A 201 17.27 13.31 67.44
CA LYS A 201 17.51 14.35 68.46
C LYS A 201 16.23 14.71 69.22
N ILE A 202 15.12 14.89 68.52
CA ILE A 202 13.81 15.19 69.14
C ILE A 202 13.36 14.04 70.06
N GLU A 203 13.48 12.79 69.61
CA GLU A 203 13.16 11.61 70.43
C GLU A 203 14.01 11.58 71.71
N THR A 204 15.29 11.92 71.61
CA THR A 204 16.20 12.00 72.76
C THR A 204 15.80 13.11 73.74
N TYR A 205 15.40 14.28 73.22
CA TYR A 205 14.91 15.38 74.06
C TYR A 205 13.58 15.04 74.75
N PHE A 206 12.66 14.39 74.04
CA PHE A 206 11.39 13.96 74.62
C PHE A 206 11.62 12.91 75.71
N ALA A 207 12.48 11.93 75.48
CA ALA A 207 12.84 10.94 76.51
C ALA A 207 13.52 11.58 77.74
N ALA A 208 14.33 12.62 77.55
CA ALA A 208 14.93 13.38 78.65
C ALA A 208 13.86 14.16 79.45
N VAL A 209 12.89 14.78 78.77
CA VAL A 209 11.75 15.45 79.40
C VAL A 209 10.86 14.45 80.13
N GLU A 210 10.57 13.29 79.55
CA GLU A 210 9.79 12.23 80.16
C GLU A 210 10.46 11.68 81.41
N ARG A 211 11.78 11.48 81.39
CA ARG A 211 12.56 11.07 82.58
C ARG A 211 12.50 12.11 83.68
N LEU A 212 12.68 13.40 83.35
CA LEU A 212 12.56 14.49 84.31
C LEU A 212 11.16 14.59 84.90
N LEU A 213 10.13 14.38 84.08
CA LEU A 213 8.74 14.34 84.54
C LEU A 213 8.47 13.11 85.40
N SER A 214 8.96 11.92 85.05
CA SER A 214 8.81 10.71 85.86
C SER A 214 9.51 10.84 87.23
N GLU A 215 10.73 11.40 87.24
CA GLU A 215 11.50 11.62 88.47
C GLU A 215 10.90 12.75 89.33
N ALA A 216 10.25 13.73 88.71
CA ALA A 216 9.44 14.71 89.41
C ALA A 216 8.10 14.11 89.90
N VAL A 217 7.46 13.23 89.13
CA VAL A 217 6.15 12.60 89.39
C VAL A 217 6.15 11.66 90.59
N ASP A 218 7.27 11.00 90.89
CA ASP A 218 7.44 10.30 92.17
C ASP A 218 7.48 11.24 93.40
N ARG A 219 7.53 12.56 93.19
CA ARG A 219 7.36 13.63 94.20
C ARG A 219 6.14 14.53 93.92
N VAL A 220 5.12 14.10 93.16
CA VAL A 220 4.02 14.98 92.71
C VAL A 220 2.82 15.09 93.67
N GLY A 221 2.81 14.42 94.83
CA GLY A 221 1.83 14.76 95.88
C GLY A 221 1.84 16.26 96.24
N PRO A 222 3.02 16.86 96.47
CA PRO A 222 3.16 18.31 96.68
C PRO A 222 3.07 19.22 95.43
N PHE A 223 3.31 18.72 94.21
CA PHE A 223 3.40 19.56 93.00
C PHE A 223 2.03 20.03 92.49
N LEU A 224 1.01 19.16 92.53
CA LEU A 224 -0.36 19.55 92.16
C LEU A 224 -0.98 20.50 93.20
N GLN A 225 -0.61 20.34 94.47
CA GLN A 225 -0.95 21.28 95.55
C GLN A 225 -0.28 22.65 95.29
N MET A 226 1.01 22.64 94.95
CA MET A 226 1.79 23.83 94.63
C MET A 226 1.31 24.56 93.36
N LEU A 227 0.75 23.85 92.37
CA LEU A 227 0.14 24.45 91.17
C LEU A 227 -1.21 25.13 91.48
N THR A 228 -1.97 24.59 92.43
CA THR A 228 -3.22 25.18 92.93
C THR A 228 -2.93 26.44 93.75
N ASP A 229 -1.94 26.38 94.64
CA ASP A 229 -1.47 27.53 95.43
C ASP A 229 -0.78 28.60 94.55
N TRP A 230 -0.16 28.21 93.42
CA TRP A 230 0.42 29.13 92.44
C TRP A 230 -0.66 29.96 91.72
N PHE A 231 -1.80 29.36 91.35
CA PHE A 231 -2.90 30.10 90.72
C PHE A 231 -3.57 31.10 91.67
N GLU A 232 -3.63 30.80 92.98
CA GLU A 232 -4.07 31.77 94.00
C GLU A 232 -3.02 32.86 94.27
N GLY A 233 -1.73 32.51 94.21
CA GLY A 233 -0.60 33.42 94.45
C GLY A 233 -0.38 34.46 93.34
N VAL A 234 -0.70 34.15 92.09
CA VAL A 234 -0.53 35.07 90.93
C VAL A 234 -1.41 36.33 91.04
N ARG A 235 -2.41 36.35 91.93
CA ARG A 235 -3.31 37.51 92.13
C ARG A 235 -2.79 38.57 93.12
N LYS A 236 -1.71 38.32 93.88
CA LYS A 236 -1.08 39.30 94.77
C LYS A 236 0.38 39.54 94.36
N TRP A 237 0.57 40.57 93.52
CA TRP A 237 1.78 41.39 93.33
C TRP A 237 3.16 40.80 93.80
N LEU A 238 4.08 40.62 92.82
CA LEU A 238 5.56 40.52 92.90
C LEU A 238 6.19 40.93 94.27
N PRO A 239 7.25 40.28 94.83
CA PRO A 239 8.46 39.78 94.13
C PRO A 239 9.23 38.58 94.79
N PHE A 240 10.29 38.11 94.09
CA PHE A 240 11.42 37.22 94.47
C PHE A 240 11.21 36.01 95.42
N GLY A 241 11.49 34.80 94.90
CA GLY A 241 12.03 33.75 95.77
C GLY A 241 11.84 32.27 95.44
N ILE A 242 11.75 31.80 94.17
CA ILE A 242 11.94 30.36 93.86
C ILE A 242 12.62 30.21 92.49
N GLY A 243 13.95 30.27 92.48
CA GLY A 243 14.77 30.53 91.27
C GLY A 243 15.53 29.34 90.67
N GLN A 244 15.13 28.07 90.88
CA GLN A 244 15.86 26.94 90.29
C GLN A 244 14.96 25.96 89.51
N THR A 245 13.82 25.53 90.06
CA THR A 245 12.91 24.63 89.32
C THR A 245 12.17 25.32 88.18
N ALA A 246 11.74 26.57 88.40
CA ALA A 246 11.18 27.42 87.33
C ALA A 246 12.25 27.77 86.28
N VAL A 247 13.52 27.88 86.68
CA VAL A 247 14.64 28.13 85.76
C VAL A 247 14.92 26.89 84.91
N THR A 248 14.87 25.67 85.46
CA THR A 248 15.10 24.43 84.68
C THR A 248 13.96 24.13 83.69
N ILE A 249 12.70 24.34 84.09
CA ILE A 249 11.53 24.19 83.18
C ILE A 249 11.49 25.31 82.15
N MET A 250 11.74 26.56 82.56
CA MET A 250 11.92 27.65 81.61
C MET A 250 13.14 27.42 80.74
N GLN A 251 14.22 26.77 81.20
CA GLN A 251 15.39 26.43 80.37
C GLN A 251 15.07 25.32 79.38
N SER A 252 14.30 24.29 79.72
CA SER A 252 13.92 23.24 78.75
C SER A 252 12.91 23.76 77.73
N LEU A 253 11.91 24.55 78.15
CA LEU A 253 11.02 25.28 77.24
C LEU A 253 11.79 26.34 76.43
N THR A 254 12.75 27.04 77.03
CA THR A 254 13.62 27.99 76.31
C THR A 254 14.55 27.26 75.38
N THR A 255 15.07 26.07 75.71
CA THR A 255 15.93 25.28 74.82
C THR A 255 15.11 24.75 73.66
N LEU A 256 13.89 24.26 73.91
CA LEU A 256 12.95 23.84 72.87
C LEU A 256 12.55 25.02 71.97
N VAL A 257 12.23 26.18 72.55
CA VAL A 257 11.89 27.42 71.84
C VAL A 257 13.12 28.07 71.17
N MET A 258 14.34 27.85 71.67
CA MET A 258 15.59 28.29 71.06
C MET A 258 16.08 27.33 69.96
N GLU A 259 15.73 26.04 70.04
CA GLU A 259 15.94 25.07 68.97
C GLU A 259 14.88 25.16 67.88
N THR A 260 13.66 25.63 68.18
CA THR A 260 12.59 25.80 67.18
C THR A 260 13.02 26.67 65.98
N PRO A 261 13.71 27.82 66.14
CA PRO A 261 14.30 28.57 65.03
C PRO A 261 15.34 27.79 64.23
N ASN A 262 16.18 26.99 64.90
CA ASN A 262 17.21 26.18 64.24
C ASN A 262 16.59 24.99 63.49
N THR A 263 15.55 24.37 64.03
CA THR A 263 14.72 23.35 63.38
C THR A 263 13.98 23.92 62.17
N LEU A 264 13.37 25.10 62.30
CA LEU A 264 12.64 25.74 61.20
C LEU A 264 13.60 26.18 60.07
N SER A 265 14.76 26.74 60.44
CA SER A 265 15.82 27.08 59.47
C SER A 265 16.40 25.85 58.80
N GLY A 266 16.64 24.78 59.57
CA GLY A 266 17.16 23.50 59.07
C GLY A 266 16.15 22.77 58.18
N LEU A 267 14.86 22.76 58.53
CA LEU A 267 13.79 22.22 57.69
C LEU A 267 13.70 23.00 56.39
N ASN A 268 13.78 24.33 56.46
CA ASN A 268 13.76 25.16 55.27
C ASN A 268 14.97 24.89 54.35
N SER A 269 16.18 24.85 54.89
CA SER A 269 17.42 24.69 54.13
C SER A 269 17.66 23.26 53.62
N ASN A 270 17.31 22.25 54.40
CA ASN A 270 17.62 20.85 54.08
C ASN A 270 16.44 20.09 53.48
N VAL A 271 15.21 20.59 53.61
CA VAL A 271 14.01 19.86 53.16
C VAL A 271 13.20 20.69 52.18
N VAL A 272 12.76 21.88 52.57
CA VAL A 272 11.88 22.72 51.72
C VAL A 272 12.61 23.18 50.47
N GLN A 273 13.80 23.79 50.59
CA GLN A 273 14.57 24.28 49.44
C GLN A 273 14.94 23.17 48.44
N PRO A 274 15.47 21.99 48.86
CA PRO A 274 15.69 20.87 47.96
C PRO A 274 14.42 20.33 47.29
N LEU A 275 13.31 20.21 48.03
CA LEU A 275 12.04 19.77 47.45
C LEU A 275 11.46 20.79 46.47
N ASP A 276 11.69 22.08 46.70
CA ASP A 276 11.24 23.15 45.81
C ASP A 276 11.88 23.02 44.42
N VAL A 277 13.12 22.53 44.32
CA VAL A 277 13.76 22.26 43.01
C VAL A 277 12.94 21.29 42.15
N TRP A 278 12.15 20.39 42.76
CA TRP A 278 11.32 19.41 42.04
C TRP A 278 9.84 19.76 42.02
N LEU A 279 9.33 20.31 43.12
CA LEU A 279 7.91 20.52 43.37
C LEU A 279 7.46 21.96 43.13
N ASN A 280 8.39 22.90 42.93
CA ASN A 280 8.04 24.27 42.58
C ASN A 280 7.18 24.25 41.33
N ARG A 281 6.05 24.96 41.41
CA ARG A 281 5.06 25.02 40.36
C ARG A 281 5.16 26.34 39.64
N ASP A 282 5.09 26.29 38.32
CA ASP A 282 5.03 27.49 37.51
C ASP A 282 3.59 28.00 37.34
N GLN A 283 3.44 29.01 36.48
CA GLN A 283 2.16 29.67 36.19
C GLN A 283 1.12 28.71 35.57
N ASN A 284 1.58 27.58 35.01
CA ASN A 284 0.72 26.56 34.41
C ASN A 284 0.39 25.42 35.39
N ASN A 285 0.74 25.58 36.67
CA ASN A 285 0.57 24.57 37.72
C ASN A 285 1.36 23.27 37.43
N GLU A 286 2.41 23.36 36.62
CA GLU A 286 3.30 22.25 36.28
C GLU A 286 4.52 22.24 37.21
N THR A 287 4.90 21.07 37.72
CA THR A 287 6.07 20.96 38.61
C THR A 287 7.38 21.08 37.83
N ALA A 288 8.42 21.61 38.48
CA ALA A 288 9.76 21.67 37.91
C ALA A 288 10.24 20.29 37.44
N LEU A 289 10.00 19.23 38.23
CA LEU A 289 10.28 17.85 37.84
C LEU A 289 9.58 17.44 36.53
N ASN A 290 8.30 17.80 36.39
CA ASN A 290 7.55 17.47 35.18
C ASN A 290 8.17 18.16 33.97
N ARG A 291 8.50 19.45 34.07
CA ARG A 291 9.12 20.21 32.99
C ARG A 291 10.54 19.75 32.63
N THR A 292 11.37 19.44 33.62
CA THR A 292 12.80 19.18 33.39
C THR A 292 13.08 17.72 33.05
N LEU A 293 12.24 16.79 33.50
CA LEU A 293 12.44 15.36 33.29
C LEU A 293 11.32 14.74 32.46
N ILE A 294 10.07 14.89 32.90
CA ILE A 294 8.95 14.10 32.35
C ILE A 294 8.57 14.58 30.96
N THR A 295 8.36 15.88 30.76
CA THR A 295 7.92 16.49 29.50
C THR A 295 8.91 16.25 28.36
N PRO A 296 10.24 16.45 28.51
CA PRO A 296 11.22 16.13 27.46
C PRO A 296 11.21 14.66 27.05
N LEU A 297 11.00 13.74 28.01
CA LEU A 297 10.93 12.31 27.72
C LEU A 297 9.59 11.91 27.08
N ARG A 298 8.47 12.35 27.67
CA ARG A 298 7.10 11.99 27.26
C ARG A 298 6.68 12.64 25.96
N ASP A 299 6.96 13.93 25.80
CA ASP A 299 6.46 14.72 24.67
C ASP A 299 7.54 14.91 23.60
N GLY A 300 8.82 14.88 23.99
CA GLY A 300 9.95 15.00 23.08
C GLY A 300 10.43 13.66 22.54
N LEU A 301 10.91 12.78 23.43
CA LEU A 301 11.59 11.55 23.03
C LEU A 301 10.64 10.43 22.60
N MET A 302 9.68 10.04 23.46
CA MET A 302 8.81 8.89 23.22
C MET A 302 8.07 8.96 21.88
N PRO A 303 7.41 10.08 21.50
CA PRO A 303 6.64 10.11 20.26
C PRO A 303 7.54 10.00 19.03
N LYS A 304 8.76 10.54 19.09
CA LYS A 304 9.74 10.43 18.00
C LYS A 304 10.31 9.01 17.89
N ALA A 305 10.54 8.35 19.03
CA ALA A 305 10.97 6.95 19.04
C ALA A 305 9.87 6.03 18.49
N ASP A 306 8.62 6.24 18.91
CA ASP A 306 7.46 5.50 18.41
C ASP A 306 7.25 5.73 16.91
N ASN A 307 7.41 6.97 16.44
CA ASN A 307 7.36 7.28 15.01
C ASN A 307 8.47 6.54 14.25
N ALA A 308 9.72 6.58 14.73
CA ALA A 308 10.83 5.88 14.09
C ALA A 308 10.59 4.36 14.00
N VAL A 309 10.09 3.73 15.07
CA VAL A 309 9.72 2.31 15.06
C VAL A 309 8.59 2.04 14.06
N SER A 310 7.56 2.90 14.04
CA SER A 310 6.43 2.78 13.12
C SER A 310 6.87 2.91 11.67
N LYS A 311 7.77 3.85 11.34
CA LYS A 311 8.33 4.01 9.99
C LYS A 311 9.16 2.82 9.55
N VAL A 312 9.94 2.21 10.45
CA VAL A 312 10.69 0.99 10.11
C VAL A 312 9.72 -0.17 9.79
N GLN A 313 8.63 -0.30 10.53
CA GLN A 313 7.60 -1.31 10.25
C GLN A 313 6.88 -1.02 8.92
N GLN A 314 6.55 0.24 8.65
CA GLN A 314 5.97 0.66 7.39
C GLN A 314 6.92 0.41 6.22
N MET A 315 8.22 0.66 6.39
CA MET A 315 9.24 0.42 5.38
C MET A 315 9.38 -1.07 5.04
N ASP A 316 9.30 -1.98 6.02
CA ASP A 316 9.25 -3.43 5.76
C ASP A 316 7.98 -3.82 4.99
N ALA A 317 6.83 -3.24 5.35
CA ALA A 317 5.58 -3.46 4.64
C ALA A 317 5.66 -2.96 3.19
N THR A 318 6.12 -1.72 2.97
CA THR A 318 6.31 -1.12 1.65
C THR A 318 7.31 -1.91 0.81
N TYR A 319 8.42 -2.34 1.39
CA TYR A 319 9.38 -3.21 0.70
C TYR A 319 8.71 -4.49 0.19
N LYS A 320 7.87 -5.13 1.01
CA LYS A 320 7.19 -6.36 0.62
C LYS A 320 6.14 -6.11 -0.46
N THR A 321 5.25 -5.16 -0.25
CA THR A 321 4.04 -4.99 -1.08
C THR A 321 4.28 -4.17 -2.35
N VAL A 322 5.20 -3.22 -2.31
CA VAL A 322 5.44 -2.27 -3.43
C VAL A 322 6.64 -2.69 -4.27
N LEU A 323 7.63 -3.36 -3.68
CA LEU A 323 8.83 -3.78 -4.41
C LEU A 323 8.89 -5.30 -4.60
N LYS A 324 8.92 -6.08 -3.52
CA LYS A 324 9.20 -7.52 -3.59
C LYS A 324 8.12 -8.28 -4.36
N GLU A 325 6.87 -8.20 -3.92
CA GLU A 325 5.77 -8.97 -4.51
C GLU A 325 5.50 -8.64 -5.99
N PRO A 326 5.44 -7.36 -6.42
CA PRO A 326 5.24 -7.02 -7.82
C PRO A 326 6.40 -7.51 -8.70
N VAL A 327 7.65 -7.36 -8.24
CA VAL A 327 8.83 -7.80 -8.99
C VAL A 327 8.87 -9.33 -9.08
N GLU A 328 8.64 -10.05 -7.98
CA GLU A 328 8.57 -11.51 -7.99
C GLU A 328 7.46 -12.02 -8.92
N THR A 329 6.30 -11.37 -8.91
CA THR A 329 5.16 -11.69 -9.79
C THR A 329 5.50 -11.45 -11.25
N ALA A 330 6.08 -10.29 -11.57
CA ALA A 330 6.46 -9.94 -12.94
C ALA A 330 7.54 -10.89 -13.48
N VAL A 331 8.59 -11.16 -12.69
CA VAL A 331 9.66 -12.10 -13.08
C VAL A 331 9.13 -13.54 -13.21
N SER A 332 8.24 -13.97 -12.32
CA SER A 332 7.58 -15.28 -12.38
C SER A 332 6.75 -15.44 -13.66
N SER A 333 5.90 -14.46 -13.95
CA SER A 333 5.08 -14.42 -15.17
C SER A 333 5.96 -14.45 -16.42
N GLN A 334 7.00 -13.62 -16.45
CA GLN A 334 7.96 -13.56 -17.55
C GLN A 334 8.66 -14.91 -17.79
N ARG A 335 9.05 -15.61 -16.71
CA ARG A 335 9.65 -16.94 -16.79
C ARG A 335 8.66 -17.99 -17.30
N ALA A 336 7.41 -17.94 -16.82
CA ALA A 336 6.35 -18.85 -17.27
C ALA A 336 6.07 -18.68 -18.76
N ILE A 337 5.94 -17.44 -19.25
CA ILE A 337 5.71 -17.15 -20.66
C ILE A 337 6.90 -17.57 -21.52
N ARG A 338 8.15 -17.36 -21.06
CA ARG A 338 9.34 -17.90 -21.77
C ARG A 338 9.28 -19.43 -21.89
N GLY A 339 8.88 -20.12 -20.83
CA GLY A 339 8.69 -21.57 -20.86
C GLY A 339 7.64 -21.99 -21.89
N LEU A 340 6.51 -21.29 -21.94
CA LEU A 340 5.46 -21.52 -22.94
C LEU A 340 5.95 -21.27 -24.37
N ILE A 341 6.72 -20.20 -24.61
CA ILE A 341 7.28 -19.89 -25.93
C ILE A 341 8.22 -21.01 -26.39
N VAL A 342 9.10 -21.50 -25.52
CA VAL A 342 10.03 -22.60 -25.84
C VAL A 342 9.25 -23.88 -26.16
N ALA A 343 8.29 -24.25 -25.29
CA ALA A 343 7.47 -25.44 -25.51
C ALA A 343 6.63 -25.34 -26.80
N TYR A 344 6.09 -24.15 -27.11
CA TYR A 344 5.32 -23.91 -28.33
C TYR A 344 6.19 -24.04 -29.59
N ARG A 345 7.42 -23.50 -29.55
CA ARG A 345 8.41 -23.64 -30.63
C ARG A 345 8.78 -25.11 -30.87
N GLU A 346 9.02 -25.87 -29.81
CA GLU A 346 9.32 -27.30 -29.90
C GLU A 346 8.15 -28.11 -30.46
N GLN A 347 6.93 -27.85 -29.98
CA GLN A 347 5.72 -28.56 -30.42
C GLN A 347 5.44 -28.39 -31.92
N TYR A 348 5.70 -27.20 -32.46
CA TYR A 348 5.40 -26.88 -33.87
C TYR A 348 6.63 -26.81 -34.77
N GLY A 349 7.83 -27.19 -34.27
CA GLY A 349 9.06 -27.23 -35.06
C GLY A 349 9.53 -25.86 -35.56
N ILE A 350 9.21 -24.79 -34.84
CA ILE A 350 9.57 -23.41 -35.20
C ILE A 350 10.91 -23.08 -34.54
N GLN A 351 11.95 -22.84 -35.33
CA GLN A 351 13.26 -22.44 -34.82
C GLN A 351 13.34 -20.94 -34.55
#